data_AF-A0A537RD01-F1
#
_entry.id   AF-A0A537RD01-F1
#
_cell.length_a   1.000
_cell.length_b   1.000
_cell.length_c   1.000
_cell.angle_alpha   90.00
_cell.angle_beta   90.00
_cell.angle_gamma   90.00
#
_symmetry.space_group_name_H-M   'P 1'
#
loop_
_entity.id
_entity.type
_entity.pdbx_description
1 polymer ?
#
loop_
_entity_poly.entity_id
_entity_poly.type
_entity_poly.pdbx_seq_one_letter_code
_entity_poly.pdbx_strand_id
1 'polypeptide(L)' 'MTMLKELAAELVGMFVAEKRLAIAVLAIVAMTGLLVDLAGLNPLFGGAVLLFGCLMLLIESVCRAARGGAS' A
#
# COMPACT_ATOMS: atom_id res chain seq x y z
N MET A 1 -11.55 28.68 0.39
CA MET A 1 -11.89 27.35 -0.18
C MET A 1 -10.59 26.63 -0.50
N THR A 2 -9.74 26.41 0.49
CA THR A 2 -8.32 26.05 0.23
C THR A 2 -7.77 25.10 1.28
N MET A 3 -8.24 25.23 2.53
CA MET A 3 -7.79 24.37 3.64
C MET A 3 -7.96 22.87 3.38
N LEU A 4 -9.12 22.41 2.88
CA LEU A 4 -9.31 21.00 2.53
C LEU A 4 -8.35 20.54 1.43
N LYS A 5 -8.04 21.41 0.47
CA LYS A 5 -7.16 21.12 -0.66
C LYS A 5 -5.69 21.07 -0.23
N GLU A 6 -5.28 21.95 0.68
CA GLU A 6 -3.94 21.95 1.27
C GLU A 6 -3.72 20.76 2.20
N LEU A 7 -4.69 20.44 3.06
CA LEU A 7 -4.64 19.24 3.89
C LEU A 7 -4.63 17.97 3.04
N ALA A 8 -5.43 17.90 1.96
CA ALA A 8 -5.38 16.79 1.03
C ALA A 8 -4.02 16.70 0.32
N ALA A 9 -3.44 17.82 -0.10
CA ALA A 9 -2.12 17.85 -0.73
C ALA A 9 -0.99 17.48 0.24
N GLU A 10 -1.09 17.84 1.51
CA GLU A 10 -0.11 17.51 2.55
C GLU A 10 -0.21 16.05 2.98
N LEU A 11 -1.43 15.52 3.08
CA LEU A 11 -1.69 14.10 3.33
C LEU A 11 -1.20 13.24 2.16
N VAL A 12 -1.50 13.67 0.92
CA VAL A 12 -0.93 13.06 -0.29
C VAL A 12 0.58 13.22 -0.29
N GLY A 13 1.12 14.37 0.13
CA GLY A 13 2.56 14.65 0.24
C GLY A 13 3.28 13.74 1.24
N MET A 14 2.67 13.42 2.39
CA MET A 14 3.18 12.45 3.36
C MET A 14 3.09 11.01 2.83
N PHE A 15 1.98 10.62 2.21
CA PHE A 15 1.84 9.31 1.55
C PHE A 15 2.83 9.14 0.39
N VAL A 16 3.10 10.23 -0.32
CA VAL A 16 4.09 10.36 -1.39
C VAL A 16 5.47 10.73 -0.83
N ALA A 17 5.69 10.87 0.48
CA ALA A 17 7.04 10.83 1.04
C ALA A 17 7.43 9.35 1.29
N GLU A 18 6.44 8.54 1.67
CA GLU A 18 6.45 7.08 1.71
C GLU A 18 6.19 6.44 0.32
N LYS A 19 6.62 7.09 -0.80
CA LYS A 19 6.32 6.69 -2.21
C LYS A 19 6.39 5.18 -2.46
N ARG A 20 7.42 4.55 -1.89
CA ARG A 20 7.75 3.16 -2.11
C ARG A 20 6.69 2.22 -1.52
N LEU A 21 6.06 2.60 -0.41
CA LEU A 21 5.03 1.80 0.22
C LEU A 21 3.70 1.90 -0.52
N ALA A 22 3.28 3.12 -0.85
CA ALA A 22 2.03 3.35 -1.58
C ALA A 22 2.05 2.66 -2.95
N ILE A 23 3.17 2.74 -3.68
CA ILE A 23 3.36 2.06 -4.96
C ILE A 23 3.32 0.53 -4.78
N ALA A 24 3.94 0.01 -3.72
CA ALA A 24 3.95 -1.44 -3.46
C ALA A 24 2.55 -1.98 -3.13
N VAL A 25 1.76 -1.24 -2.34
CA VAL A 25 0.36 -1.61 -2.03
C VAL A 25 -0.48 -1.60 -3.31
N LEU A 26 -0.40 -0.53 -4.11
CA LEU A 26 -1.12 -0.43 -5.37
C LEU A 26 -0.73 -1.55 -6.35
N ALA A 27 0.56 -1.92 -6.41
CA ALA A 27 1.04 -3.01 -7.23
C ALA A 27 0.49 -4.38 -6.77
N ILE A 28 0.48 -4.65 -5.46
CA ILE A 28 -0.10 -5.88 -4.91
C ILE A 28 -1.60 -5.96 -5.18
N VAL A 29 -2.33 -4.86 -5.01
CA VAL A 29 -3.78 -4.80 -5.29
C VAL A 29 -4.06 -5.05 -6.76
N ALA A 30 -3.35 -4.35 -7.66
CA ALA A 30 -3.52 -4.51 -9.10
C ALA A 30 -3.16 -5.92 -9.57
N MET A 31 -2.05 -6.48 -9.08
CA MET A 31 -1.61 -7.84 -9.44
C MET A 31 -2.62 -8.89 -8.93
N THR A 32 -3.12 -8.73 -7.70
CA THR A 32 -4.10 -9.67 -7.13
C THR A 32 -5.44 -9.59 -7.86
N GLY A 33 -5.89 -8.37 -8.23
CA GLY A 33 -7.07 -8.17 -9.05
C GLY A 33 -6.94 -8.84 -10.41
N LEU A 34 -5.80 -8.66 -11.09
CA LEU A 34 -5.52 -9.35 -12.35
C LEU A 34 -5.53 -10.88 -12.16
N LEU A 35 -4.94 -11.39 -11.08
CA LEU A 35 -4.87 -12.83 -10.83
C LEU A 35 -6.24 -13.45 -10.59
N VAL A 36 -7.12 -12.76 -9.85
CA VAL A 36 -8.47 -13.25 -9.57
C VAL A 36 -9.33 -13.18 -10.83
N ASP A 37 -9.27 -12.07 -11.56
CA ASP A 37 -10.16 -11.79 -12.69
C ASP A 37 -9.75 -12.53 -13.98
N LEU A 38 -8.44 -12.62 -14.28
CA LEU A 38 -7.94 -13.35 -15.46
C LEU A 38 -7.74 -14.85 -15.22
N ALA A 39 -7.33 -15.28 -14.02
CA ALA A 39 -7.04 -16.69 -13.76
C ALA A 39 -8.23 -17.47 -13.17
N GLY A 40 -9.37 -16.82 -12.92
CA GLY A 40 -10.56 -17.46 -12.35
C GLY A 40 -10.31 -18.07 -10.96
N LEU A 41 -9.29 -17.57 -10.26
CA LEU A 41 -8.93 -18.08 -8.94
C LEU A 41 -10.05 -17.81 -7.95
N ASN A 42 -10.22 -18.76 -7.01
CA ASN A 42 -11.23 -18.63 -5.96
C ASN A 42 -11.04 -17.28 -5.24
N PRO A 43 -12.10 -16.46 -5.10
CA PRO A 43 -11.98 -15.11 -4.53
C PRO A 43 -11.45 -15.11 -3.10
N LEU A 44 -11.64 -16.22 -2.37
CA LEU A 44 -11.05 -16.46 -1.05
C LEU A 44 -9.52 -16.45 -1.07
N PHE A 45 -8.91 -16.99 -2.13
CA PHE A 45 -7.46 -17.02 -2.32
C PHE A 45 -6.93 -15.63 -2.65
N GLY A 46 -7.65 -14.86 -3.49
CA GLY A 46 -7.34 -13.46 -3.76
C GLY A 46 -7.39 -12.60 -2.48
N GLY A 47 -8.41 -12.81 -1.66
CA GLY A 47 -8.54 -12.16 -0.35
C GLY A 47 -7.37 -12.49 0.59
N ALA A 48 -6.94 -13.75 0.64
CA ALA A 48 -5.77 -14.15 1.43
C ALA A 48 -4.48 -13.48 0.93
N VAL A 49 -4.25 -13.45 -0.39
CA VAL A 49 -3.07 -12.78 -0.98
C VAL A 49 -3.06 -11.28 -0.66
N LEU A 50 -4.21 -10.60 -0.74
CA LEU A 50 -4.31 -9.19 -0.35
C LEU A 50 -4.03 -9.00 1.14
N LEU A 51 -4.61 -9.84 2.01
CA LEU A 51 -4.44 -9.72 3.45
C LEU A 51 -2.97 -9.89 3.84
N PHE A 52 -2.34 -10.98 3.42
CA PHE A 52 -0.94 -11.25 3.73
C PHE A 52 0.00 -10.27 3.03
N GLY A 53 -0.28 -9.88 1.78
CA GLY A 53 0.49 -8.90 1.04
C GLY A 53 0.48 -7.51 1.69
N CYS A 54 -0.70 -7.02 2.08
CA CYS A 54 -0.83 -5.76 2.82
C CYS A 54 -0.15 -5.82 4.19
N LEU A 55 -0.29 -6.94 4.91
CA LEU A 55 0.32 -7.08 6.23
C LEU A 55 1.86 -7.08 6.15
N MET A 56 2.42 -7.77 5.14
CA MET A 56 3.85 -7.83 4.92
C MET A 56 4.43 -6.46 4.53
N LEU A 57 3.71 -5.69 3.69
CA LEU A 57 4.07 -4.30 3.38
C LEU A 57 4.00 -3.41 4.61
N LEU A 58 2.98 -3.55 5.45
CA LEU A 58 2.87 -2.79 6.69
C LEU A 58 4.06 -3.06 7.63
N ILE A 59 4.44 -4.33 7.78
CA ILE A 59 5.63 -4.70 8.56
C ILE A 59 6.89 -4.09 7.96
N GLU A 60 7.07 -4.15 6.63
CA GLU A 60 8.22 -3.54 5.96
C GLU A 60 8.28 -2.02 6.19
N SER A 61 7.14 -1.32 6.12
CA SER A 61 7.03 0.12 6.42
C SER A 61 7.49 0.41 7.84
N VAL A 62 6.91 -0.27 8.83
CA VAL A 62 7.19 -0.04 10.24
C VAL A 62 8.65 -0.37 10.57
N CYS A 63 9.15 -1.51 10.09
CA CYS A 63 10.56 -1.89 10.27
C CYS A 63 11.50 -0.90 9.57
N ARG A 64 11.14 -0.37 8.40
CA ARG A 64 11.94 0.63 7.69
C ARG A 64 11.96 1.97 8.42
N ALA A 65 10.81 2.43 8.91
CA ALA A 65 10.71 3.64 9.74
C ALA A 65 11.54 3.49 11.02
N ALA A 66 11.47 2.34 11.69
CA ALA A 66 12.27 2.04 12.87
C ALA A 66 13.78 2.03 12.60
N ARG A 67 14.22 1.55 11.42
CA ARG A 67 15.64 1.59 11.02
C ARG A 67 16.10 2.97 10.55
N GLY A 68 15.19 3.80 10.02
CA GLY A 68 15.49 5.16 9.53
C GLY A 68 15.54 6.23 10.63
N GLY A 69 14.96 5.95 11.81
CA GLY A 69 14.93 6.87 12.96
C GLY A 69 16.14 6.79 13.90
N ALA A 70 17.21 6.08 13.51
CA ALA A 70 18.46 5.95 14.28
C ALA A 70 19.62 6.74 13.65
N SER A 71 19.34 7.88 13.02
CA SER A 71 20.35 8.82 12.53
C SER A 71 20.13 10.22 13.06
#